data_AF-A0A972H7W6-F1
#
_entry.id   AF-A0A972H7W6-F1
#
_cell.length_a   1.000
_cell.length_b   1.000
_cell.length_c   1.000
_cell.angle_alpha   90.00
_cell.angle_beta   90.00
_cell.angle_gamma   90.00
#
_symmetry.space_group_name_H-M   'P 1'
#
loop_
_entity.id
_entity.type
_entity.pdbx_description
1 polymer ?
#
loop_
_entity_poly.entity_id
_entity_poly.type
_entity_poly.pdbx_seq_one_letter_code
_entity_poly.pdbx_strand_id
1 'polypeptide(L)' 'MAQSKAKKQRMKWQQQGKLNPEINRLDWNGIIPVERKTPTVAERREKLQHKHKNKWNLTLPGSSDGSICFSTALITA' A
#
# COMPACT_ATOMS: atom_id res chain seq x y z
N MET A 1 4.70 -17.88 -29.43
CA MET A 1 5.97 -17.48 -28.78
C MET A 1 6.83 -18.70 -28.54
N ALA A 2 8.10 -18.67 -28.93
CA ALA A 2 9.02 -19.77 -28.64
C ALA A 2 9.34 -19.83 -27.14
N GLN A 3 9.45 -21.04 -26.59
CA GLN A 3 9.95 -21.22 -25.22
C GLN A 3 11.39 -20.72 -25.11
N SER A 4 11.74 -20.11 -23.97
CA SER A 4 13.11 -19.65 -23.71
C SER A 4 14.10 -20.82 -23.74
N LYS A 5 15.35 -20.53 -24.13
CA LYS A 5 16.42 -21.54 -24.14
C LYS A 5 16.58 -22.22 -22.77
N ALA A 6 16.47 -21.43 -21.69
CA ALA A 6 16.55 -21.93 -20.32
C ALA A 6 15.42 -22.93 -20.00
N LYS A 7 14.18 -22.66 -20.43
CA LYS A 7 13.05 -23.58 -20.19
C LYS A 7 13.26 -24.91 -20.93
N LYS A 8 13.74 -24.86 -22.18
CA LYS A 8 14.04 -26.06 -22.97
C LYS A 8 15.14 -26.92 -22.32
N GLN A 9 16.19 -26.30 -21.78
CA GLN A 9 17.26 -27.02 -21.07
C GLN A 9 16.74 -27.71 -19.80
N ARG A 10 15.89 -27.03 -19.01
CA ARG A 10 15.29 -27.64 -17.81
C ARG A 10 14.45 -28.87 -18.14
N MET A 11 13.61 -28.78 -19.18
CA MET A 11 12.83 -29.94 -19.65
C MET A 11 13.73 -31.11 -20.07
N LYS A 12 14.83 -30.83 -20.77
CA LYS A 12 15.80 -31.86 -21.17
C LYS A 12 16.43 -32.55 -19.95
N TRP A 13 16.84 -31.79 -18.92
CA TRP A 13 17.41 -32.37 -17.70
C TRP A 13 16.41 -33.20 -16.92
N GLN A 14 15.16 -32.75 -16.84
CA GLN A 14 14.09 -33.51 -16.20
C GLN A 14 13.82 -34.85 -16.92
N GLN A 15 13.81 -34.85 -18.27
CA GLN A 15 13.71 -36.08 -19.05
C GLN A 15 14.88 -37.05 -18.82
N GLN A 16 16.07 -36.52 -18.52
CA GLN A 16 17.26 -37.31 -18.19
C GLN A 16 17.25 -37.82 -16.73
N GLY A 17 16.19 -37.58 -15.96
CA GLY A 17 16.08 -37.97 -14.56
C GLY A 17 16.87 -37.08 -13.60
N LYS A 18 17.37 -35.91 -14.06
CA LYS A 18 18.02 -34.94 -13.18
C LYS A 18 16.99 -34.15 -12.38
N LEU A 19 17.39 -33.69 -11.20
CA LEU A 19 16.54 -32.93 -10.29
C LEU A 19 16.00 -31.66 -10.97
N ASN A 20 14.69 -31.42 -10.82
CA ASN A 20 14.05 -30.21 -11.32
C ASN A 20 14.39 -29.02 -10.40
N PRO A 21 15.07 -27.97 -10.88
CA PRO A 21 15.46 -26.83 -10.06
C PRO A 21 14.27 -25.98 -9.59
N GLU A 22 13.09 -26.13 -10.21
CA GLU A 22 11.88 -25.42 -9.76
C GLU A 22 11.41 -25.93 -8.38
N ILE A 23 11.74 -27.17 -7.99
CA ILE A 23 11.41 -27.72 -6.65
C ILE A 23 12.11 -26.94 -5.54
N ASN A 24 13.32 -26.47 -5.80
CA ASN A 24 14.12 -25.72 -4.83
C ASN A 24 13.89 -24.20 -4.92
N ARG A 25 13.04 -23.74 -5.83
CA ARG A 25 12.71 -22.32 -5.90
C ARG A 25 11.71 -21.96 -4.83
N LEU A 26 11.99 -20.84 -4.16
CA LEU A 26 11.07 -20.24 -3.22
C LEU A 26 9.91 -19.60 -4.00
N ASP A 27 8.70 -19.86 -3.52
CA ASP A 27 7.51 -19.17 -3.99
C ASP A 27 7.35 -17.83 -3.27
N TRP A 28 6.80 -16.86 -3.99
CA TRP A 28 6.46 -15.57 -3.40
C TRP A 28 5.19 -15.61 -2.53
N ASN A 29 4.54 -16.78 -2.42
CA ASN A 29 3.35 -17.01 -1.58
C ASN A 29 2.23 -15.96 -1.77
N GLY A 30 2.01 -15.52 -3.02
CA GLY A 30 1.00 -14.50 -3.35
C GLY A 30 1.39 -13.06 -3.02
N ILE A 31 2.59 -12.82 -2.47
CA ILE A 31 3.12 -11.48 -2.23
C ILE A 31 3.70 -10.95 -3.54
N ILE A 32 3.16 -9.84 -4.03
CA ILE A 32 3.76 -9.12 -5.16
C ILE A 32 4.86 -8.21 -4.58
N PRO A 33 6.15 -8.56 -4.73
CA PRO A 33 7.23 -7.88 -4.00
C PRO A 33 7.44 -6.43 -4.45
N VAL A 34 6.90 -6.12 -5.62
CA VAL A 34 6.92 -4.80 -6.25
C VAL A 34 5.90 -3.86 -5.61
N GLU A 35 4.83 -4.38 -4.99
CA GLU A 35 3.74 -3.58 -4.44
C GLU A 35 3.87 -3.34 -2.93
N ARG A 36 5.01 -2.80 -2.48
CA ARG A 36 5.00 -2.05 -1.22
C ARG A 36 4.36 -0.67 -1.46
N LYS A 37 3.05 -0.64 -1.70
CA LYS A 37 2.33 0.61 -1.90
C LYS A 37 1.92 1.19 -0.55
N THR A 38 2.59 2.28 -0.17
CA THR A 38 2.05 3.17 0.85
C THR A 38 0.72 3.74 0.37
N PRO A 39 -0.25 4.00 1.27
CA PRO A 39 -1.57 4.44 0.85
C PRO A 39 -1.47 5.78 0.11
N THR A 40 -2.23 5.91 -0.97
CA THR A 40 -2.26 7.12 -1.78
C THR A 40 -2.85 8.30 -0.98
N VAL A 41 -2.58 9.54 -1.41
CA VAL A 41 -3.14 10.72 -0.73
C VAL A 41 -4.68 10.69 -0.78
N ALA A 42 -5.26 10.13 -1.84
CA ALA A 42 -6.70 9.92 -1.98
C ALA A 42 -7.23 8.91 -0.95
N GLU A 43 -6.64 7.71 -0.87
CA GLU A 43 -6.99 6.69 0.12
C GLU A 43 -6.81 7.21 1.56
N ARG A 44 -5.78 8.02 1.79
CA ARG A 44 -5.54 8.64 3.10
C ARG A 44 -6.62 9.66 3.44
N ARG A 45 -7.02 10.52 2.51
CA ARG A 45 -8.09 11.52 2.70
C ARG A 45 -9.45 10.86 2.91
N GLU A 46 -9.78 9.87 2.09
CA GLU A 46 -11.00 9.08 2.22
C GLU A 46 -11.03 8.38 3.59
N LYS A 47 -9.94 7.71 3.96
CA LYS A 47 -9.81 7.11 5.28
C LYS A 47 -9.97 8.14 6.40
N LEU A 48 -9.37 9.32 6.32
CA LEU A 48 -9.54 10.34 7.36
C LEU A 48 -10.98 10.85 7.47
N GLN A 49 -11.68 11.04 6.35
CA GLN A 49 -13.08 11.49 6.31
C GLN A 49 -14.05 10.44 6.87
N HIS A 50 -13.74 9.16 6.71
CA HIS A 50 -14.67 8.07 7.02
C HIS A 50 -14.27 7.24 8.26
N LYS A 51 -13.02 7.34 8.72
CA LYS A 51 -12.50 6.59 9.88
C LYS A 51 -13.18 6.99 11.18
N HIS A 52 -13.50 8.29 11.33
CA HIS A 52 -14.23 8.81 12.47
C HIS A 52 -15.55 9.34 11.95
N LYS A 53 -16.53 8.45 11.73
CA LYS A 53 -17.90 8.79 11.30
C LYS A 53 -18.35 10.02 12.08
N ASN A 54 -18.48 11.16 11.40
CA ASN A 54 -18.68 12.51 11.95
C ASN A 54 -19.80 12.58 13.00
N LYS A 55 -19.53 12.10 14.22
CA LYS A 55 -20.46 12.14 15.35
C LYS A 55 -20.65 13.57 15.88
N TRP A 56 -19.83 14.52 15.42
CA TRP A 56 -19.88 15.91 15.84
C TRP A 56 -20.70 16.84 14.95
N ASN A 57 -21.44 16.31 13.97
CA ASN A 57 -22.60 17.03 13.44
C ASN A 57 -23.76 16.92 14.45
N LEU A 58 -23.65 17.60 15.58
CA LEU A 58 -24.79 17.96 16.41
C LEU A 58 -25.18 19.38 16.01
N THR A 59 -26.23 19.42 15.20
CA THR A 59 -27.00 20.59 14.80
C THR A 59 -27.38 21.47 15.99
N LEU A 60 -26.97 22.74 15.98
CA LEU A 60 -27.77 23.85 16.50
C LEU A 60 -27.64 25.04 15.53
N PRO A 61 -28.74 25.53 14.91
CA PRO A 61 -28.71 26.76 14.13
C PRO A 61 -28.75 27.93 15.11
N GLY A 62 -27.60 28.56 15.40
CA GLY A 62 -27.63 29.79 16.20
C GLY A 62 -26.41 30.20 17.03
N SER A 63 -25.24 29.55 16.93
CA SER A 63 -24.06 30.05 17.64
C SER A 63 -22.79 29.90 16.80
N SER A 64 -22.57 30.95 16.01
CA SER A 64 -21.29 31.26 15.39
C SER A 64 -20.34 31.79 16.47
N ASP A 65 -19.36 30.98 16.86
CA ASP A 65 -18.02 31.41 17.29
C ASP A 65 -17.14 30.16 17.33
N GLY A 66 -16.62 29.79 16.17
CA GLY A 66 -15.44 28.94 16.09
C GLY A 66 -14.22 29.84 15.89
N SER A 67 -13.65 30.37 16.97
CA SER A 67 -12.34 31.01 16.93
C SER A 67 -11.31 30.20 17.73
N ILE A 68 -10.44 29.48 17.01
CA ILE A 68 -9.21 28.94 17.59
C ILE A 68 -8.15 30.05 17.49
N CYS A 69 -7.90 30.75 18.60
CA CYS A 69 -6.88 31.79 18.70
C CYS A 69 -5.47 31.16 18.70
N PHE A 70 -4.67 31.43 17.67
CA PHE A 70 -3.22 31.22 17.71
C PHE A 70 -2.54 32.52 18.14
N SER A 71 -2.03 32.58 19.37
CA SER A 71 -1.18 33.69 19.82
C SER A 71 0.22 33.51 19.25
N THR A 72 0.57 34.29 18.22
CA THR A 72 1.96 34.41 17.78
C THR A 72 2.68 35.38 18.71
N ALA A 73 3.51 34.86 19.62
CA ALA A 73 4.46 35.68 20.37
C ALA A 73 5.47 36.29 19.39
N LEU A 74 5.47 37.62 19.26
CA LEU A 74 6.53 38.34 18.55
C LEU A 74 7.80 38.29 19.42
N ILE A 75 8.79 37.52 18.97
CA ILE A 75 10.16 37.62 19.47
C ILE A 75 10.86 38.67 18.62
N THR A 76 11.14 39.84 19.20
CA THR A 76 12.11 40.81 18.68
C THR A 76 12.90 41.40 19.85
N ALA A 77 14.21 41.52 19.60
CA ALA A 77 15.36 41.59 20.52
C ALA A 77 15.30 42.56 21.70
#